data_AF-A0A8H6L9I8-F1
#
_entry.id   AF-A0A8H6L9I8-F1
#
_cell.length_a   1.000
_cell.length_b   1.000
_cell.length_c   1.000
_cell.angle_alpha   90.00
_cell.angle_beta   90.00
_cell.angle_gamma   90.00
#
_symmetry.space_group_name_H-M   'P 1'
#
loop_
_entity.id
_entity.type
_entity.pdbx_description
1 polymer ?
#
loop_
_entity_poly.entity_id
_entity_poly.type
_entity_poly.pdbx_seq_one_letter_code
_entity_poly.pdbx_strand_id
1 'polypeptide(L)'
;MLDRLVGLAMLIVATTVFLYYTTWTLLMPFVDQGHPLHDFFPPRVWAIRIPVILILLASAVVGSFLSVVMIRSNRKKTAKARAAEAGKKKA
;
A
#
# COMPACT_ATOMS: atom_id res chain seq x y z
N MET A 1 10.36 19.68 -22.46
CA MET A 1 11.65 19.76 -21.74
C MET A 1 11.45 19.51 -20.25
N LEU A 2 10.49 20.20 -19.60
CA LEU A 2 10.19 20.02 -18.18
C LEU A 2 9.80 18.59 -17.80
N ASP A 3 8.97 17.91 -18.59
CA ASP A 3 8.54 16.52 -18.30
C ASP A 3 9.72 15.53 -18.25
N ARG A 4 10.71 15.73 -19.13
CA ARG A 4 11.93 14.91 -19.16
C ARG A 4 12.81 15.17 -17.94
N LEU A 5 12.89 16.41 -17.49
CA LEU A 5 13.65 16.80 -16.31
C LEU A 5 13.01 16.22 -15.04
N VAL A 6 11.67 16.28 -14.94
CA VAL A 6 10.91 15.67 -13.83
C VAL A 6 11.10 14.15 -13.83
N GLY A 7 11.00 13.50 -14.99
CA GLY A 7 11.25 12.06 -15.11
C GLY A 7 12.67 11.68 -14.68
N LEU A 8 13.69 12.45 -15.08
CA LEU A 8 15.07 12.24 -14.65
C LEU A 8 15.22 12.42 -13.13
N ALA A 9 14.63 13.48 -12.56
CA ALA A 9 14.67 13.71 -11.12
C ALA A 9 14.02 12.55 -10.34
N MET A 10 12.86 12.07 -10.79
CA MET A 10 12.19 10.91 -10.20
C MET A 10 13.05 9.65 -10.29
N LEU A 11 13.72 9.43 -11.43
CA LEU A 11 14.61 8.28 -11.62
C LEU A 11 15.81 8.31 -10.67
N ILE A 12 16.46 9.48 -10.53
CA ILE A 12 17.59 9.65 -9.61
C ILE A 12 17.13 9.39 -8.18
N VAL A 13 16.04 10.00 -7.74
CA VAL A 13 15.49 9.81 -6.39
C VAL A 13 15.15 8.33 -6.15
N ALA A 14 14.44 7.69 -7.08
CA ALA A 14 14.09 6.28 -6.96
C ALA A 14 15.33 5.39 -6.87
N THR A 15 16.36 5.67 -7.67
CA THR A 15 17.62 4.91 -7.68
C THR A 15 18.36 5.08 -6.35
N THR A 16 18.47 6.30 -5.83
CA THR A 16 19.11 6.57 -4.54
C THR A 16 18.39 5.85 -3.40
N VAL A 17 17.06 5.95 -3.34
CA VAL A 17 16.25 5.27 -2.31
C VAL A 17 16.38 3.76 -2.42
N PHE A 18 16.35 3.21 -3.65
CA PHE A 18 16.51 1.78 -3.89
C PHE A 18 17.87 1.28 -3.40
N LEU A 19 18.97 1.96 -3.74
CA LEU A 19 20.31 1.60 -3.30
C LEU A 19 20.44 1.68 -1.78
N TYR A 20 19.96 2.78 -1.17
CA TYR A 20 19.98 2.94 0.29
C TYR A 20 19.23 1.79 0.99
N TYR A 21 18.02 1.47 0.52
CA TYR A 21 17.20 0.42 1.10
C TYR A 21 17.81 -0.97 0.87
N THR A 22 18.40 -1.22 -0.30
CA THR A 22 19.08 -2.49 -0.62
C THR A 22 20.30 -2.69 0.27
N THR A 23 21.14 -1.67 0.44
CA THR A 23 22.28 -1.72 1.37
C THR A 23 21.80 -1.94 2.81
N TRP A 24 20.77 -1.21 3.22
CA TRP A 24 20.20 -1.34 4.57
C TRP A 24 19.64 -2.74 4.86
N THR A 25 18.97 -3.36 3.89
CA THR A 25 18.33 -4.67 4.08
C THR A 25 19.30 -5.83 3.89
N LEU A 26 20.13 -5.79 2.85
CA LEU A 26 20.96 -6.92 2.43
C LEU A 26 22.38 -6.85 2.96
N LEU A 27 22.99 -5.67 3.09
CA LEU A 27 24.41 -5.55 3.46
C LEU A 27 24.62 -5.36 4.97
N MET A 28 23.79 -4.54 5.62
CA MET A 28 23.87 -4.34 7.08
C MET A 28 23.73 -5.60 7.97
N PRO A 29 23.12 -6.73 7.54
CA PRO A 29 23.20 -8.01 8.27
C PRO A 29 24.61 -8.54 8.49
N PHE A 30 25.55 -8.22 7.60
CA PHE A 30 26.92 -8.72 7.62
C PHE A 30 27.90 -7.76 8.29
N VAL A 31 27.42 -6.61 8.78
CA VAL A 31 28.22 -5.62 9.49
C VAL A 31 28.17 -5.91 10.99
N ASP A 32 29.34 -5.85 11.64
CA ASP A 32 29.47 -6.12 13.07
C ASP A 32 28.71 -5.12 13.93
N GLN A 33 28.12 -5.63 15.02
CA GLN A 33 27.43 -4.82 16.00
C GLN A 33 28.41 -3.82 16.65
N GLY A 34 28.06 -2.53 16.65
CA GLY A 34 28.92 -1.46 17.17
C GLY A 34 29.79 -0.77 16.11
N HIS A 35 29.75 -1.21 14.85
CA HIS A 35 30.41 -0.49 13.77
C HIS A 35 29.73 0.89 13.53
N PRO A 36 30.47 2.00 13.35
CA PRO A 36 29.90 3.34 13.15
C PRO A 36 28.94 3.46 11.96
N LEU A 37 29.00 2.50 11.03
CA LEU A 37 28.07 2.42 9.90
C LEU A 37 26.62 2.27 10.37
N HIS A 38 26.38 1.65 11.52
CA HIS A 38 25.03 1.50 12.07
C HIS A 38 24.34 2.83 12.36
N ASP A 39 25.08 3.93 12.59
CA ASP A 39 24.49 5.25 12.86
C ASP A 39 23.85 5.89 11.62
N PHE A 40 24.22 5.43 10.42
CA PHE A 40 23.66 5.90 9.14
C PHE A 40 22.38 5.16 8.73
N PHE A 41 22.01 4.09 9.45
CA PHE A 41 20.87 3.24 9.11
C PHE A 41 19.92 3.09 10.30
N PRO A 42 18.60 3.08 10.08
CA PRO A 42 17.68 2.77 11.17
C PRO A 42 17.89 1.33 11.67
N PRO A 43 17.40 0.99 12.88
CA PRO A 43 17.47 -0.37 13.39
C PRO A 43 16.85 -1.38 12.43
N ARG A 44 17.50 -2.53 12.26
CA ARG A 44 17.14 -3.59 11.30
C ARG A 44 15.66 -3.97 11.33
N VAL A 45 15.04 -3.94 12.49
CA VAL A 45 13.62 -4.29 12.67
C VAL A 45 12.70 -3.43 11.79
N TRP A 46 13.07 -2.17 11.54
CA TRP A 46 12.31 -1.27 10.67
C TRP A 46 12.37 -1.65 9.20
N ALA A 47 13.46 -2.25 8.75
CA ALA A 47 13.61 -2.74 7.38
C ALA A 47 12.57 -3.84 7.04
N ILE A 48 12.05 -4.54 8.05
CA ILE A 48 10.98 -5.53 7.88
C ILE A 48 9.60 -4.91 8.15
N ARG A 49 9.48 -4.08 9.19
CA ARG A 49 8.20 -3.47 9.57
C ARG A 49 7.63 -2.55 8.50
N ILE A 50 8.45 -1.78 7.80
CA ILE A 50 7.98 -0.83 6.78
C ILE A 50 7.19 -1.55 5.67
N PRO A 51 7.75 -2.57 4.96
CA PRO A 51 6.99 -3.34 3.97
C PRO A 51 5.72 -3.97 4.53
N VAL A 52 5.78 -4.54 5.73
CA VAL A 52 4.62 -5.20 6.36
C VAL A 52 3.49 -4.20 6.60
N ILE A 53 3.80 -3.02 7.16
CA ILE A 53 2.82 -1.95 7.39
C ILE A 53 2.20 -1.49 6.08
N LEU A 54 3.01 -1.29 5.02
CA LEU A 54 2.50 -0.89 3.71
C LEU A 54 1.53 -1.91 3.12
N ILE A 55 1.86 -3.21 3.21
CA ILE A 55 0.98 -4.29 2.73
C ILE A 55 -0.31 -4.35 3.54
N LEU A 56 -0.23 -4.24 4.87
CA LEU A 56 -1.41 -4.24 5.74
C LEU A 56 -2.31 -3.04 5.46
N LEU A 57 -1.74 -1.84 5.31
CA LEU A 57 -2.51 -0.65 4.97
C LEU A 57 -3.16 -0.76 3.59
N ALA A 58 -2.40 -1.17 2.58
CA ALA A 58 -2.92 -1.33 1.23
C ALA A 58 -4.05 -2.37 1.17
N SER A 59 -3.85 -3.53 1.81
CA SER A 59 -4.87 -4.58 1.88
C SER A 59 -6.10 -4.14 2.67
N ALA A 60 -5.94 -3.41 3.78
CA ALA A 60 -7.05 -2.85 4.54
C ALA A 60 -7.86 -1.85 3.70
N VAL A 61 -7.20 -0.97 2.95
CA VAL A 61 -7.86 0.01 2.06
C VAL A 61 -8.63 -0.70 0.96
N VAL A 62 -7.99 -1.64 0.24
CA VAL A 62 -8.63 -2.38 -0.84
C VAL A 62 -9.78 -3.24 -0.32
N GLY A 63 -9.57 -3.98 0.76
CA GLY A 63 -10.59 -4.84 1.37
C GLY A 63 -11.80 -4.05 1.88
N SER A 64 -11.57 -2.88 2.49
CA SER A 64 -12.64 -1.99 2.95
C SER A 64 -13.45 -1.45 1.77
N PHE A 65 -12.77 -0.99 0.72
CA PHE A 65 -13.42 -0.47 -0.48
C PHE A 65 -14.31 -1.53 -1.15
N LEU A 66 -13.78 -2.72 -1.37
CA LEU A 66 -14.53 -3.84 -1.95
C LEU A 66 -15.74 -4.20 -1.09
N SER A 67 -15.57 -4.29 0.23
CA SER A 67 -16.65 -4.58 1.17
C SER A 67 -17.79 -3.55 1.07
N VAL A 68 -17.46 -2.25 1.05
CA VAL A 68 -18.44 -1.16 0.93
C VAL A 68 -19.20 -1.24 -0.39
N VAL A 69 -18.50 -1.49 -1.51
CA VAL A 69 -19.11 -1.60 -2.84
C VAL A 69 -20.06 -2.80 -2.92
N MET A 70 -19.65 -3.96 -2.38
CA MET A 70 -20.49 -5.16 -2.33
C MET A 70 -21.75 -4.95 -1.51
N ILE A 71 -21.63 -4.37 -0.31
CA ILE A 71 -22.76 -4.06 0.57
C ILE A 71 -23.74 -3.12 -0.15
N ARG A 72 -23.25 -2.03 -0.75
CA ARG A 72 -24.10 -1.04 -1.41
C ARG A 72 -24.77 -1.62 -2.67
N SER A 73 -24.06 -2.43 -3.44
CA SER A 73 -24.61 -3.11 -4.62
C SER A 73 -25.73 -4.08 -4.24
N ASN A 74 -25.52 -4.89 -3.19
CA ASN A 74 -26.54 -5.84 -2.72
C ASN A 74 -27.76 -5.14 -2.12
N ARG A 75 -27.57 -4.05 -1.36
CA ARG A 75 -28.68 -3.22 -0.85
C ARG A 75 -29.54 -2.63 -1.98
N LYS A 76 -28.93 -2.18 -3.07
CA LYS A 76 -29.67 -1.69 -4.24
C LYS A 76 -30.47 -2.80 -4.92
N LYS A 77 -29.87 -3.98 -5.11
CA LYS A 77 -30.55 -5.16 -5.70
C LYS A 77 -31.75 -5.60 -4.86
N THR A 78 -31.56 -5.73 -3.56
CA THR A 78 -32.63 -6.15 -2.62
C THR A 78 -33.75 -5.11 -2.51
N ALA A 79 -33.43 -3.81 -2.49
CA ALA A 79 -34.44 -2.75 -2.50
C ALA A 79 -35.28 -2.77 -3.79
N LYS A 80 -34.64 -2.95 -4.96
CA LYS A 80 -35.34 -3.04 -6.24
C LYS A 80 -36.25 -4.28 -6.33
N ALA A 81 -35.79 -5.42 -5.83
CA ALA A 81 -36.59 -6.65 -5.76
C ALA A 81 -37.83 -6.47 -4.87
N ARG A 82 -37.67 -5.88 -3.68
CA ARG A 82 -38.79 -5.60 -2.76
C ARG A 82 -39.81 -4.63 -3.35
N ALA A 83 -39.35 -3.59 -4.07
CA ALA A 83 -40.25 -2.64 -4.74
C ALA A 83 -41.06 -3.32 -5.86
N ALA A 84 -40.44 -4.23 -6.63
CA ALA A 84 -41.12 -4.99 -7.67
C ALA A 84 -42.17 -5.98 -7.11
N GLU A 85 -41.89 -6.62 -5.98
CA GLU A 85 -42.85 -7.50 -5.31
C GLU A 85 -44.02 -6.73 -4.67
N ALA A 86 -43.77 -5.55 -4.10
CA ALA A 86 -44.82 -4.71 -3.53
C ALA A 86 -45.77 -4.14 -4.60
N GLY A 87 -45.27 -3.86 -5.81
CA GLY A 87 -46.09 -3.45 -6.95
C GLY A 87 -47.01 -4.57 -7.46
N LYS A 88 -46.52 -5.82 -7.47
CA LYS A 88 -47.31 -6.99 -7.87
C LYS A 88 -48.44 -7.36 -6.91
N LYS A 89 -48.35 -7.02 -5.62
CA LYS A 89 -49.41 -7.28 -4.62
C LYS A 89 -50.52 -6.22 -4.61
N LYS A 90 -50.33 -5.10 -5.31
CA LYS A 90 -51.30 -3.99 -5.39
C LYS A 90 -52.08 -3.94 -6.71
N ALA A 91 -51.74 -4.80 -7.67
CA ALA A 91 -52.44 -5.01 -8.93
C ALA A 91 -53.21 -6.33 -8.86
#